data_AF-A0A248SLD0-F1
#
_entry.id   AF-A0A248SLD0-F1
#
_cell.length_a   1.000
_cell.length_b   1.000
_cell.length_c   1.000
_cell.angle_alpha   90.00
_cell.angle_beta   90.00
_cell.angle_gamma   90.00
#
_symmetry.space_group_name_H-M   'P 1'
#
loop_
_entity.id
_entity.type
_entity.pdbx_description
1 polymer ?
#
loop_
_entity_poly.entity_id
_entity_poly.type
_entity_poly.pdbx_seq_one_letter_code
_entity_poly.pdbx_strand_id
1 'polypeptide(L)'
;NYFGPFCNKFCRARDDFFGHHVCDAGGNRVCSEGWMGAECRQAICKQGCHPVHGYCKQPGECRCHYGWQGPNCEECVTFPGCVHGSCTEPWKCVCDTNWGGLLCNKDLNYCGTHQPCLNSGTCVNTEPNEYQCICEEGFRGRGCEIVEHACLSSPCANGSTCVEDSSGFQCLCPAGWTGPTCTEETDECGPSPCAHGGTCQDLHNGFQCSCPPQWTGKTCQLDADECELQLCVNALACRNLIG
;
A
#
# COMPACT_ATOMS: atom_id res chain seq x y z
N ASN A 1 -0.44 -27.25 -66.01
CA ASN A 1 -1.54 -26.51 -65.34
C ASN A 1 -2.92 -26.80 -65.92
N TYR A 2 -3.08 -27.54 -67.01
CA TYR A 2 -4.39 -28.00 -67.50
C TYR A 2 -4.55 -29.50 -67.24
N PHE A 3 -5.74 -29.92 -66.83
CA PHE A 3 -6.06 -31.28 -66.37
C PHE A 3 -7.35 -31.80 -67.01
N GLY A 4 -7.59 -33.10 -66.82
CA GLY A 4 -8.77 -33.81 -67.33
C GLY A 4 -8.59 -34.31 -68.78
N PRO A 5 -9.49 -35.17 -69.26
CA PRO A 5 -9.38 -35.82 -70.58
C PRO A 5 -9.40 -34.83 -71.76
N PHE A 6 -9.94 -33.62 -71.56
CA PHE A 6 -10.05 -32.58 -72.59
C PHE A 6 -9.17 -31.35 -72.31
N CYS A 7 -8.28 -31.39 -71.32
CA CYS A 7 -7.38 -30.27 -70.95
C CYS A 7 -8.10 -28.92 -70.71
N ASN A 8 -9.36 -28.93 -70.27
CA ASN A 8 -10.18 -27.71 -70.11
C ASN A 8 -10.17 -27.14 -68.67
N LYS A 9 -9.62 -27.89 -67.70
CA LYS A 9 -9.60 -27.49 -66.29
C LYS A 9 -8.24 -26.94 -65.89
N PHE A 10 -8.19 -25.66 -65.54
CA PHE A 10 -6.96 -25.00 -65.12
C PHE A 10 -6.74 -25.10 -63.61
N CYS A 11 -5.56 -25.56 -63.21
CA CYS A 11 -5.07 -25.48 -61.84
C CYS A 11 -3.55 -25.26 -61.85
N ARG A 12 -3.07 -24.34 -61.02
CA ARG A 12 -1.64 -24.10 -60.78
C ARG A 12 -1.46 -23.97 -59.27
N ALA A 13 -0.53 -24.74 -58.70
CA ALA A 13 -0.21 -24.66 -57.28
C ALA A 13 0.23 -23.23 -56.90
N ARG A 14 -0.16 -22.78 -55.72
CA ARG A 14 0.10 -21.44 -55.19
C ARG A 14 0.37 -21.48 -53.69
N ASP A 15 1.19 -20.56 -53.25
CA ASP A 15 1.47 -20.26 -51.83
C ASP A 15 1.74 -18.76 -51.71
N ASP A 16 0.70 -17.98 -51.95
CA ASP A 16 0.75 -16.52 -51.97
C ASP A 16 -0.59 -15.95 -51.46
N PHE A 17 -0.73 -14.62 -51.47
CA PHE A 17 -1.96 -13.95 -51.04
C PHE A 17 -3.24 -14.45 -51.75
N PHE A 18 -3.13 -15.01 -52.96
CA PHE A 18 -4.24 -15.53 -53.75
C PHE A 18 -4.57 -17.00 -53.48
N GLY A 19 -3.84 -17.68 -52.60
CA GLY A 19 -4.21 -18.99 -52.08
C GLY A 19 -3.03 -19.91 -51.80
N HIS A 20 -3.29 -20.90 -50.96
CA HIS A 20 -2.33 -21.86 -50.43
C HIS A 20 -2.79 -23.28 -50.77
N HIS A 21 -2.47 -23.78 -51.97
CA HIS A 21 -2.97 -25.07 -52.45
C HIS A 21 -2.06 -25.74 -53.49
N VAL A 22 -2.20 -27.06 -53.57
CA VAL A 22 -1.66 -27.90 -54.65
C VAL A 22 -2.80 -28.40 -55.53
N CYS A 23 -2.46 -28.95 -56.70
CA CYS A 23 -3.42 -29.54 -57.63
C CYS A 23 -3.36 -31.06 -57.55
N ASP A 24 -4.50 -31.73 -57.39
CA ASP A 24 -4.57 -33.19 -57.47
C ASP A 24 -4.49 -33.71 -58.93
N ALA A 25 -4.50 -35.03 -59.11
CA ALA A 25 -4.45 -35.67 -60.43
C ALA A 25 -5.66 -35.30 -61.32
N GLY A 26 -6.79 -34.91 -60.74
CA GLY A 26 -7.99 -34.43 -61.44
C GLY A 26 -8.04 -32.92 -61.64
N GLY A 27 -6.96 -32.20 -61.30
CA GLY A 27 -6.87 -30.75 -61.37
C GLY A 27 -7.78 -30.01 -60.39
N ASN A 28 -8.26 -30.65 -59.31
CA ASN A 28 -8.89 -29.96 -58.20
C ASN A 28 -7.82 -29.31 -57.32
N ARG A 29 -8.20 -28.21 -56.66
CA ARG A 29 -7.37 -27.59 -55.64
C ARG A 29 -7.50 -28.37 -54.34
N VAL A 30 -6.37 -28.75 -53.76
CA VAL A 30 -6.27 -29.32 -52.41
C VAL A 30 -5.58 -28.30 -51.55
N CYS A 31 -6.29 -27.75 -50.57
CA CYS A 31 -5.75 -26.74 -49.68
C CYS A 31 -4.56 -27.30 -48.89
N SER A 32 -3.55 -26.47 -48.70
CA SER A 32 -2.42 -26.80 -47.84
C SER A 32 -2.87 -26.90 -46.38
N GLU A 33 -2.08 -27.57 -45.54
CA GLU A 33 -2.40 -27.75 -44.13
C GLU A 33 -2.75 -26.41 -43.46
N GLY A 34 -3.88 -26.38 -42.75
CA GLY A 34 -4.34 -25.17 -42.08
C GLY A 34 -5.07 -24.16 -42.97
N TRP A 35 -5.37 -24.47 -44.24
CA TRP A 35 -6.14 -23.59 -45.14
C TRP A 35 -7.42 -24.25 -45.63
N MET A 36 -8.45 -23.43 -45.90
CA MET A 36 -9.77 -23.86 -46.35
C MET A 36 -10.43 -22.85 -47.31
N GLY A 37 -11.63 -23.21 -47.77
CA GLY A 37 -12.43 -22.44 -48.73
C GLY A 37 -12.12 -22.80 -50.19
N ALA A 38 -12.98 -22.36 -51.12
CA ALA A 38 -12.89 -22.74 -52.54
C ALA A 38 -11.58 -22.33 -53.25
N GLU A 39 -10.96 -21.25 -52.76
CA GLU A 39 -9.67 -20.73 -53.26
C GLU A 39 -8.49 -21.05 -52.31
N CYS A 40 -8.73 -21.78 -51.21
CA CYS A 40 -7.74 -22.06 -50.17
C CYS A 40 -7.05 -20.81 -49.62
N ARG A 41 -7.85 -19.77 -49.34
CA ARG A 41 -7.41 -18.46 -48.81
C ARG A 41 -7.82 -18.22 -47.37
N GLN A 42 -8.74 -19.01 -46.84
CA GLN A 42 -9.21 -18.85 -45.47
C GLN A 42 -8.32 -19.69 -44.56
N ALA A 43 -7.67 -19.07 -43.59
CA ALA A 43 -6.92 -19.80 -42.58
C ALA A 43 -7.88 -20.56 -41.66
N ILE A 44 -7.52 -21.79 -41.30
CA ILE A 44 -8.20 -22.56 -40.26
C ILE A 44 -7.67 -22.06 -38.92
N CYS A 45 -8.54 -21.42 -38.15
CA CYS A 45 -8.16 -20.85 -36.86
C CYS A 45 -7.79 -21.94 -35.86
N LYS A 46 -7.12 -21.52 -34.77
CA LYS A 46 -6.82 -22.39 -33.64
C LYS A 46 -8.06 -23.18 -33.22
N GLN A 47 -7.89 -24.47 -32.93
CA GLN A 47 -8.97 -25.29 -32.40
C GLN A 47 -9.51 -24.67 -31.09
N GLY A 48 -10.82 -24.49 -30.99
CA GLY A 48 -11.48 -23.84 -29.86
C GLY A 48 -11.59 -22.32 -29.98
N CYS A 49 -11.13 -21.69 -31.06
CA CYS A 49 -11.35 -20.26 -31.27
C CYS A 49 -12.85 -19.96 -31.45
N HIS A 50 -13.37 -18.98 -30.71
CA HIS A 50 -14.80 -18.68 -30.71
C HIS A 50 -15.29 -18.26 -32.12
N PRO A 51 -16.36 -18.87 -32.65
CA PRO A 51 -16.75 -18.71 -34.06
C PRO A 51 -17.27 -17.30 -34.42
N VAL A 52 -17.69 -16.52 -33.43
CA VAL A 52 -18.24 -15.16 -33.63
C VAL A 52 -17.29 -14.08 -33.09
N HIS A 53 -16.46 -14.40 -32.11
CA HIS A 53 -15.65 -13.43 -31.37
C HIS A 53 -14.16 -13.56 -31.67
N GLY A 54 -13.75 -14.66 -32.29
CA GLY A 54 -12.41 -14.90 -32.77
C GLY A 54 -12.33 -14.91 -34.29
N TYR A 55 -11.16 -14.55 -34.81
CA TYR A 55 -10.79 -14.70 -36.22
C TYR A 55 -9.30 -14.99 -36.33
N CYS A 56 -8.84 -15.42 -37.51
CA CYS A 56 -7.43 -15.70 -37.75
C CYS A 56 -7.00 -15.21 -39.13
N LYS A 57 -5.75 -14.73 -39.20
CA LYS A 57 -5.10 -14.38 -40.48
C LYS A 57 -4.13 -15.48 -40.92
N GLN A 58 -3.60 -16.23 -39.96
CA GLN A 58 -2.72 -17.37 -40.20
C GLN A 58 -3.30 -18.63 -39.54
N PRO A 59 -3.00 -19.82 -40.07
CA PRO A 59 -3.46 -21.07 -39.49
C PRO A 59 -3.01 -21.22 -38.04
N GLY A 60 -3.90 -21.73 -37.19
CA GLY A 60 -3.58 -21.97 -35.77
C GLY A 60 -3.54 -20.72 -34.88
N GLU A 61 -3.79 -19.52 -35.41
CA GLU A 61 -4.00 -18.31 -34.60
C GLU A 61 -5.46 -18.21 -34.11
N CYS A 62 -5.68 -17.47 -33.02
CA CYS A 62 -6.99 -16.95 -32.64
C CYS A 62 -6.82 -15.51 -32.16
N ARG A 63 -7.38 -14.55 -32.89
CA ARG A 63 -7.37 -13.12 -32.57
C ARG A 63 -8.78 -12.70 -32.22
N CYS A 64 -8.92 -11.93 -31.14
CA CYS A 64 -10.23 -11.54 -30.66
C CYS A 64 -10.74 -10.28 -31.33
N HIS A 65 -12.03 -10.24 -31.58
CA HIS A 65 -12.75 -9.03 -31.94
C HIS A 65 -12.76 -8.06 -30.76
N TYR A 66 -12.91 -6.77 -31.07
CA TYR A 66 -12.89 -5.70 -30.07
C TYR A 66 -13.92 -5.96 -28.96
N GLY A 67 -13.45 -5.94 -27.71
CA GLY A 67 -14.28 -6.24 -26.53
C GLY A 67 -14.23 -7.70 -26.05
N TRP A 68 -13.49 -8.58 -26.73
CA TRP A 68 -13.27 -9.98 -26.32
C TRP A 68 -11.79 -10.26 -26.07
N GLN A 69 -11.52 -11.20 -25.19
CA GLN A 69 -10.18 -11.58 -24.75
C GLN A 69 -10.10 -13.07 -24.38
N GLY A 70 -8.94 -13.46 -23.86
CA GLY A 70 -8.63 -14.85 -23.54
C GLY A 70 -8.08 -15.62 -24.75
N PRO A 71 -7.56 -16.83 -24.53
CA PRO A 71 -6.86 -17.62 -25.56
C PRO A 71 -7.75 -18.11 -26.70
N ASN A 72 -9.07 -18.09 -26.48
CA ASN A 72 -10.11 -18.57 -27.39
C ASN A 72 -11.16 -17.49 -27.72
N CYS A 73 -11.02 -16.26 -27.19
CA CYS A 73 -11.99 -15.16 -27.38
C CYS A 73 -13.38 -15.42 -26.80
N GLU A 74 -13.46 -16.17 -25.71
CA GLU A 74 -14.71 -16.50 -25.01
C GLU A 74 -15.01 -15.55 -23.84
N GLU A 75 -14.00 -14.79 -23.39
CA GLU A 75 -14.12 -13.87 -22.27
C GLU A 75 -14.38 -12.45 -22.80
N CYS A 76 -15.35 -11.76 -22.23
CA CYS A 76 -15.53 -10.34 -22.50
C CYS A 76 -14.46 -9.52 -21.77
N VAL A 77 -14.15 -8.36 -22.34
CA VAL A 77 -13.34 -7.33 -21.67
C VAL A 77 -14.28 -6.49 -20.82
N THR A 78 -13.98 -6.35 -19.54
CA THR A 78 -14.76 -5.51 -18.61
C THR A 78 -14.60 -4.03 -18.91
N PHE A 79 -15.49 -3.19 -18.37
CA PHE A 79 -15.33 -1.74 -18.48
C PHE A 79 -13.97 -1.30 -17.90
N PRO A 80 -13.21 -0.40 -18.55
CA PRO A 80 -11.90 0.03 -18.04
C PRO A 80 -12.00 0.59 -16.62
N GLY A 81 -11.22 0.02 -15.69
CA GLY A 81 -11.25 0.40 -14.28
C GLY A 81 -12.24 -0.40 -13.42
N CYS A 82 -12.91 -1.41 -13.97
CA CYS A 82 -13.67 -2.38 -13.18
C CYS A 82 -12.76 -3.12 -12.20
N VAL A 83 -13.06 -3.07 -10.90
CA VAL A 83 -12.20 -3.66 -9.85
C VAL A 83 -12.77 -4.98 -9.32
N HIS A 84 -13.97 -4.93 -8.73
CA HIS A 84 -14.63 -6.09 -8.13
C HIS A 84 -15.90 -6.46 -8.91
N GLY A 85 -15.70 -6.85 -10.16
CA GLY A 85 -16.81 -7.22 -11.02
C GLY A 85 -16.40 -7.99 -12.25
N SER A 86 -17.40 -8.56 -12.89
CA SER A 86 -17.30 -9.36 -14.11
C SER A 86 -18.12 -8.74 -15.24
N CYS A 87 -18.10 -9.35 -16.42
CA CYS A 87 -18.90 -8.90 -17.55
C CYS A 87 -19.71 -10.07 -18.13
N THR A 88 -20.90 -9.75 -18.62
CA THR A 88 -21.72 -10.65 -19.46
C THR A 88 -21.65 -10.26 -20.94
N GLU A 89 -21.31 -8.99 -21.21
CA GLU A 89 -21.05 -8.44 -22.54
C GLU A 89 -19.86 -7.48 -22.44
N PRO A 90 -19.14 -7.23 -23.54
CA PRO A 90 -18.03 -6.30 -23.56
C PRO A 90 -18.38 -4.94 -22.95
N TRP A 91 -17.44 -4.38 -22.19
CA TRP A 91 -17.52 -3.06 -21.56
C TRP A 91 -18.58 -2.93 -20.47
N LYS A 92 -19.11 -4.04 -19.96
CA LYS A 92 -19.91 -4.04 -18.72
C LYS A 92 -19.01 -4.30 -17.51
N CYS A 93 -19.45 -3.82 -16.35
CA CYS A 93 -18.87 -4.12 -15.04
C CYS A 93 -20.04 -4.43 -14.10
N VAL A 94 -20.33 -5.72 -13.95
CA VAL A 94 -21.35 -6.26 -13.08
C VAL A 94 -20.67 -6.58 -11.75
N CYS A 95 -21.04 -5.86 -10.70
CA CYS A 95 -20.35 -5.96 -9.43
C CYS A 95 -20.58 -7.30 -8.74
N ASP A 96 -19.51 -7.79 -8.11
CA ASP A 96 -19.58 -8.94 -7.23
C ASP A 96 -20.40 -8.61 -5.97
N THR A 97 -20.78 -9.63 -5.22
CA THR A 97 -21.55 -9.45 -3.97
C THR A 97 -20.83 -8.49 -3.03
N ASN A 98 -21.58 -7.56 -2.43
CA ASN A 98 -21.10 -6.50 -1.55
C ASN A 98 -20.24 -5.41 -2.22
N TRP A 99 -20.18 -5.34 -3.55
CA TRP A 99 -19.55 -4.23 -4.26
C TRP A 99 -20.56 -3.44 -5.08
N GLY A 100 -20.29 -2.14 -5.24
CA GLY A 100 -21.19 -1.22 -5.94
C GLY A 100 -20.48 -0.08 -6.66
N GLY A 101 -21.29 0.72 -7.35
CA GLY A 101 -20.82 1.81 -8.22
C GLY A 101 -20.55 1.36 -9.66
N LEU A 102 -20.31 2.32 -10.55
CA LEU A 102 -20.09 2.06 -11.98
C LEU A 102 -18.86 1.18 -12.26
N LEU A 103 -17.86 1.26 -11.40
CA LEU A 103 -16.59 0.55 -11.51
C LEU A 103 -16.42 -0.55 -10.46
N CYS A 104 -17.48 -0.84 -9.69
CA CYS A 104 -17.45 -1.82 -8.60
C CYS A 104 -16.29 -1.59 -7.62
N ASN A 105 -16.09 -0.32 -7.27
CA ASN A 105 -15.02 0.15 -6.39
C ASN A 105 -15.56 0.73 -5.08
N LYS A 106 -16.86 0.57 -4.81
CA LYS A 106 -17.48 0.98 -3.55
C LYS A 106 -17.85 -0.26 -2.75
N ASP A 107 -17.29 -0.40 -1.55
CA ASP A 107 -17.59 -1.47 -0.62
C ASP A 107 -18.94 -1.22 0.05
N LEU A 108 -19.89 -2.13 -0.16
CA LEU A 108 -21.23 -2.09 0.45
C LEU A 108 -21.27 -2.83 1.79
N ASN A 109 -20.20 -3.53 2.16
CA ASN A 109 -20.06 -4.27 3.41
C ASN A 109 -18.76 -3.89 4.15
N TYR A 110 -18.55 -2.60 4.32
CA TYR A 110 -17.39 -2.04 4.99
C TYR A 110 -17.17 -2.65 6.39
N CYS A 111 -18.24 -2.83 7.18
CA CYS A 111 -18.19 -3.44 8.50
C CYS A 111 -17.66 -4.87 8.49
N GLY A 112 -18.08 -5.68 7.53
CA GLY A 112 -17.62 -7.07 7.40
C GLY A 112 -16.17 -7.17 6.95
N THR A 113 -15.74 -6.25 6.08
CA THR A 113 -14.37 -6.21 5.55
C THR A 113 -13.36 -5.65 6.56
N HIS A 114 -13.71 -4.57 7.27
CA HIS A 114 -12.77 -3.77 8.04
C HIS A 114 -12.95 -3.84 9.56
N GLN A 115 -14.12 -4.24 10.07
CA GLN A 115 -14.44 -4.29 11.50
C GLN A 115 -13.99 -3.03 12.28
N PRO A 116 -14.44 -1.82 11.88
CA PRO A 116 -13.86 -0.56 12.35
C PRO A 116 -14.26 -0.14 13.77
N CYS A 117 -15.23 -0.81 14.40
CA CYS A 117 -15.73 -0.45 15.73
C CYS A 117 -14.96 -1.21 16.82
N LEU A 118 -14.43 -0.46 17.78
CA LEU A 118 -13.71 -0.96 18.94
C LEU A 118 -14.63 -1.07 20.16
N ASN A 119 -14.10 -1.60 21.27
CA ASN A 119 -14.76 -1.63 22.58
C ASN A 119 -16.19 -2.20 22.54
N SER A 120 -16.36 -3.30 21.79
CA SER A 120 -17.65 -3.98 21.60
C SER A 120 -18.73 -3.13 20.89
N GLY A 121 -18.36 -2.03 20.24
CA GLY A 121 -19.29 -1.21 19.45
C GLY A 121 -19.89 -1.99 18.28
N THR A 122 -21.16 -1.74 17.98
CA THR A 122 -21.87 -2.38 16.87
C THR A 122 -21.66 -1.60 15.57
N CYS A 123 -21.12 -2.26 14.54
CA CYS A 123 -20.91 -1.64 13.23
C CYS A 123 -22.15 -1.76 12.34
N VAL A 124 -22.50 -0.66 11.67
CA VAL A 124 -23.60 -0.60 10.70
C VAL A 124 -23.08 -0.01 9.39
N ASN A 125 -23.28 -0.71 8.27
CA ASN A 125 -23.01 -0.19 6.93
C ASN A 125 -24.09 0.87 6.60
N THR A 126 -23.68 2.07 6.19
CA THR A 126 -24.60 3.18 5.93
C THR A 126 -24.68 3.48 4.43
N GLU A 127 -23.64 4.09 3.89
CA GLU A 127 -23.45 4.35 2.47
C GLU A 127 -22.28 3.52 1.92
N PRO A 128 -22.14 3.39 0.59
CA PRO A 128 -21.00 2.71 0.02
C PRO A 128 -19.67 3.35 0.45
N ASN A 129 -18.73 2.54 0.94
CA ASN A 129 -17.46 2.91 1.61
C ASN A 129 -17.62 3.60 2.98
N GLU A 130 -18.83 3.65 3.53
CA GLU A 130 -19.09 4.30 4.81
C GLU A 130 -19.65 3.33 5.84
N TYR A 131 -19.45 3.70 7.10
CA TYR A 131 -19.91 2.95 8.25
C TYR A 131 -20.25 3.91 9.39
N GLN A 132 -21.07 3.42 10.31
CA GLN A 132 -21.33 4.05 11.59
C GLN A 132 -21.13 3.02 12.71
N CYS A 133 -20.43 3.43 13.77
CA CYS A 133 -20.35 2.66 15.00
C CYS A 133 -21.38 3.14 16.01
N ILE A 134 -22.13 2.21 16.58
CA ILE A 134 -22.98 2.43 17.76
C ILE A 134 -22.15 1.99 18.96
N CYS A 135 -21.72 2.96 19.76
CA CYS A 135 -20.84 2.70 20.90
C CYS A 135 -21.63 2.24 22.11
N GLU A 136 -21.01 1.33 22.86
CA GLU A 136 -21.48 0.91 24.18
C GLU A 136 -21.33 2.07 25.19
N GLU A 137 -22.06 1.96 26.31
CA GLU A 137 -22.02 2.96 27.38
C GLU A 137 -20.58 3.18 27.88
N GLY A 138 -20.17 4.44 28.00
CA GLY A 138 -18.81 4.80 28.41
C GLY A 138 -17.80 4.90 27.26
N PHE A 139 -18.24 4.82 25.99
CA PHE A 139 -17.38 5.00 24.83
C PHE A 139 -17.96 5.98 23.81
N ARG A 140 -17.08 6.72 23.13
CA ARG A 140 -17.41 7.65 22.04
C ARG A 140 -16.33 7.66 20.96
N GLY A 141 -16.50 8.49 19.94
CA GLY A 141 -15.61 8.55 18.78
C GLY A 141 -16.21 7.85 17.55
N ARG A 142 -15.53 7.93 16.41
CA ARG A 142 -16.06 7.37 15.15
C ARG A 142 -16.03 5.84 15.15
N GLY A 143 -15.02 5.27 15.79
CA GLY A 143 -14.80 3.83 15.97
C GLY A 143 -14.97 3.38 17.43
N CYS A 144 -15.63 4.17 18.29
CA CYS A 144 -15.78 3.89 19.72
C CYS A 144 -14.45 3.76 20.49
N GLU A 145 -13.42 4.45 20.01
CA GLU A 145 -12.04 4.40 20.50
C GLU A 145 -11.81 5.24 21.77
N ILE A 146 -12.67 6.22 22.04
CA ILE A 146 -12.50 7.17 23.14
C ILE A 146 -13.30 6.68 24.34
N VAL A 147 -12.63 6.46 25.47
CA VAL A 147 -13.28 6.17 26.76
C VAL A 147 -13.89 7.47 27.31
N GLU A 148 -15.18 7.45 27.56
CA GLU A 148 -15.89 8.53 28.24
C GLU A 148 -15.58 8.48 29.74
N HIS A 149 -15.35 9.65 30.35
CA HIS A 149 -14.95 9.75 31.74
C HIS A 149 -13.69 8.97 32.11
N ALA A 150 -12.72 8.91 31.18
CA ALA A 150 -11.50 8.13 31.32
C ALA A 150 -10.73 8.42 32.64
N CYS A 151 -10.79 9.65 33.15
CA CYS A 151 -10.16 10.04 34.41
C CYS A 151 -10.72 9.34 35.65
N LEU A 152 -11.96 8.82 35.63
CA LEU A 152 -12.53 8.07 36.75
C LEU A 152 -11.74 6.80 37.08
N SER A 153 -11.06 6.22 36.09
CA SER A 153 -10.18 5.07 36.27
C SER A 153 -8.83 5.40 36.94
N SER A 154 -8.58 6.68 37.23
CA SER A 154 -7.31 7.19 37.77
C SER A 154 -6.07 6.71 36.99
N PRO A 155 -6.00 6.95 35.67
CA PRO A 155 -4.92 6.44 34.82
C PRO A 155 -3.56 7.14 35.05
N CYS A 156 -3.57 8.28 35.73
CA CYS A 156 -2.40 9.14 35.91
C CYS A 156 -1.65 8.84 37.23
N ALA A 157 -0.33 8.64 37.15
CA ALA A 157 0.50 8.26 38.29
C ALA A 157 1.26 9.44 38.93
N ASN A 158 1.94 9.19 40.05
CA ASN A 158 2.90 10.13 40.67
C ASN A 158 2.34 11.51 41.02
N GLY A 159 1.05 11.58 41.39
CA GLY A 159 0.41 12.85 41.77
C GLY A 159 0.12 13.78 40.59
N SER A 160 0.12 13.26 39.37
CA SER A 160 -0.29 14.00 38.18
C SER A 160 -1.80 14.30 38.16
N THR A 161 -2.18 15.34 37.43
CA THR A 161 -3.59 15.73 37.26
C THR A 161 -4.13 15.13 35.97
N CYS A 162 -5.22 14.36 36.06
CA CYS A 162 -5.92 13.86 34.89
C CYS A 162 -6.89 14.92 34.34
N VAL A 163 -6.86 15.14 33.03
CA VAL A 163 -7.84 15.96 32.32
C VAL A 163 -8.44 15.17 31.16
N GLU A 164 -9.75 15.26 30.95
CA GLU A 164 -10.41 14.63 29.82
C GLU A 164 -10.21 15.46 28.55
N ASP A 165 -9.92 14.80 27.43
CA ASP A 165 -9.70 15.46 26.14
C ASP A 165 -10.30 14.67 24.97
N SER A 166 -9.96 15.02 23.72
CA SER A 166 -10.45 14.29 22.55
C SER A 166 -9.86 12.89 22.37
N SER A 167 -8.76 12.55 23.05
CA SER A 167 -8.15 11.22 23.03
C SER A 167 -8.68 10.31 24.16
N GLY A 168 -9.40 10.88 25.12
CA GLY A 168 -9.98 10.20 26.28
C GLY A 168 -9.50 10.86 27.56
N PHE A 169 -8.19 10.86 27.78
CA PHE A 169 -7.56 11.59 28.88
C PHE A 169 -6.15 12.04 28.50
N GLN A 170 -5.68 13.06 29.20
CA GLN A 170 -4.30 13.51 29.24
C GLN A 170 -3.86 13.63 30.70
N CYS A 171 -2.69 13.10 31.02
CA CYS A 171 -2.08 13.30 32.33
C CYS A 171 -1.14 14.51 32.28
N LEU A 172 -1.37 15.49 33.15
CA LEU A 172 -0.48 16.62 33.36
C LEU A 172 0.60 16.19 34.36
N CYS A 173 1.77 15.81 33.82
CA CYS A 173 2.86 15.28 34.62
C CYS A 173 3.52 16.37 35.48
N PRO A 174 3.80 16.07 36.76
CA PRO A 174 4.65 16.93 37.57
C PRO A 174 6.09 16.89 37.05
N ALA A 175 6.90 17.87 37.45
CA ALA A 175 8.29 17.96 37.05
C ALA A 175 9.08 16.68 37.45
N GLY A 176 9.95 16.20 36.58
CA GLY A 176 10.66 14.92 36.72
C GLY A 176 9.89 13.68 36.25
N TRP A 177 8.67 13.83 35.72
CA TRP A 177 7.90 12.73 35.13
C TRP A 177 7.45 13.04 33.70
N THR A 178 7.38 12.00 32.88
CA THR A 178 6.98 12.04 31.48
C THR A 178 6.15 10.81 31.10
N GLY A 179 5.76 10.73 29.83
CA GLY A 179 4.92 9.67 29.28
C GLY A 179 3.41 9.90 29.47
N PRO A 180 2.56 9.10 28.80
CA PRO A 180 1.11 9.31 28.74
C PRO A 180 0.41 9.17 30.10
N THR A 181 0.99 8.38 31.01
CA THR A 181 0.47 8.12 32.37
C THR A 181 1.36 8.70 33.47
N CYS A 182 2.38 9.49 33.13
CA CYS A 182 3.34 10.08 34.08
C CYS A 182 4.07 9.04 34.96
N THR A 183 4.33 7.87 34.41
CA THR A 183 5.02 6.75 35.08
C THR A 183 6.50 6.67 34.73
N GLU A 184 6.94 7.41 33.72
CA GLU A 184 8.32 7.42 33.25
C GLU A 184 9.06 8.59 33.89
N GLU A 185 10.25 8.35 34.39
CA GLU A 185 11.12 9.39 34.94
C GLU A 185 11.76 10.17 33.77
N THR A 186 11.87 11.49 33.90
CA THR A 186 12.38 12.33 32.81
C THR A 186 13.90 12.27 32.75
N ASP A 187 14.46 11.79 31.65
CA ASP A 187 15.90 11.84 31.41
C ASP A 187 16.35 13.30 31.12
N GLU A 188 16.84 13.99 32.13
CA GLU A 188 17.35 15.35 32.02
C GLU A 188 18.74 15.42 31.35
N CYS A 189 19.42 14.28 31.20
CA CYS A 189 20.66 14.16 30.45
C CYS A 189 20.44 13.97 28.95
N GLY A 190 19.25 13.58 28.50
CA GLY A 190 18.89 13.38 27.08
C GLY A 190 19.24 14.57 26.17
N PRO A 191 18.98 15.84 26.56
CA PRO A 191 19.39 17.03 25.81
C PRO A 191 20.90 17.31 25.79
N SER A 192 21.71 16.49 26.49
CA SER A 192 23.15 16.69 26.68
C SER A 192 23.52 18.05 27.28
N PRO A 193 23.05 18.36 28.51
CA PRO A 193 23.24 19.68 29.11
C PRO A 193 24.69 20.00 29.49
N CYS A 194 25.56 18.99 29.62
CA CYS A 194 26.96 19.17 30.01
C CYS A 194 27.85 19.52 28.81
N ALA A 195 28.46 20.70 28.83
CA ALA A 195 29.37 21.17 27.79
C ALA A 195 30.79 20.60 27.94
N HIS A 196 31.61 20.83 26.91
CA HIS A 196 33.06 20.57 26.89
C HIS A 196 33.49 19.16 27.33
N GLY A 197 32.66 18.15 27.04
CA GLY A 197 32.96 16.75 27.38
C GLY A 197 32.69 16.37 28.83
N GLY A 198 31.91 17.17 29.57
CA GLY A 198 31.42 16.80 30.90
C GLY A 198 30.49 15.59 30.86
N THR A 199 30.62 14.70 31.84
CA THR A 199 29.74 13.53 31.98
C THR A 199 28.46 13.94 32.70
N CYS A 200 27.31 13.69 32.08
CA CYS A 200 26.01 13.94 32.69
C CYS A 200 25.58 12.75 33.55
N GLN A 201 25.15 13.04 34.77
CA GLN A 201 24.44 12.12 35.65
C GLN A 201 23.00 12.61 35.79
N ASP A 202 22.07 11.75 35.40
CA ASP A 202 20.64 11.97 35.52
C ASP A 202 20.20 11.83 37.00
N LEU A 203 19.31 12.71 37.44
CA LEU A 203 18.80 12.79 38.81
C LEU A 203 17.31 13.08 38.76
N HIS A 204 16.55 12.77 39.82
CA HIS A 204 15.13 13.05 39.78
C HIS A 204 14.81 14.54 39.63
N ASN A 205 14.16 14.92 38.52
CA ASN A 205 13.82 16.31 38.18
C ASN A 205 15.06 17.24 38.11
N GLY A 206 16.18 16.71 37.62
CA GLY A 206 17.41 17.47 37.47
C GLY A 206 18.58 16.66 36.94
N PHE A 207 19.73 17.30 36.80
CA PHE A 207 20.94 16.63 36.36
C PHE A 207 22.15 17.18 37.10
N GLN A 208 23.21 16.39 37.10
CA GLN A 208 24.51 16.80 37.60
C GLN A 208 25.59 16.56 36.55
N CYS A 209 26.32 17.61 36.20
CA CYS A 209 27.49 17.49 35.33
C CYS A 209 28.75 17.27 36.15
N SER A 210 29.50 16.21 35.81
CA SER A 210 30.88 16.03 36.25
C SER A 210 31.81 16.64 35.21
N CYS A 211 32.35 17.82 35.52
CA CYS A 211 33.16 18.59 34.59
C CYS A 211 34.60 18.10 34.52
N PRO A 212 35.26 18.20 33.34
CA PRO A 212 36.71 18.04 33.24
C PRO A 212 37.44 19.12 34.07
N PRO A 213 38.72 18.92 34.43
CA PRO A 213 39.46 19.83 35.31
C PRO A 213 39.53 21.28 34.83
N GLN A 214 39.45 21.51 33.51
CA GLN A 214 39.51 22.83 32.88
C GLN A 214 38.16 23.58 32.89
N TRP A 215 37.08 22.94 33.34
CA TRP A 215 35.73 23.49 33.25
C TRP A 215 34.98 23.42 34.58
N THR A 216 34.12 24.41 34.80
CA THR A 216 33.29 24.56 36.00
C THR A 216 31.89 25.10 35.66
N GLY A 217 31.05 25.26 36.68
CA GLY A 217 29.64 25.64 36.55
C GLY A 217 28.70 24.44 36.40
N LYS A 218 27.38 24.69 36.53
CA LYS A 218 26.34 23.62 36.53
C LYS A 218 26.34 22.78 35.26
N THR A 219 26.74 23.35 34.13
CA THR A 219 26.77 22.70 32.82
C THR A 219 28.18 22.66 32.22
N CYS A 220 29.23 22.81 33.03
CA CYS A 220 30.63 22.87 32.56
C CYS A 220 30.88 23.97 31.52
N GLN A 221 30.11 25.05 31.61
CA GLN A 221 30.11 26.14 30.63
C GLN A 221 31.14 27.23 30.94
N LEU A 222 31.71 27.21 32.14
CA LEU A 222 32.67 28.20 32.60
C LEU A 222 34.08 27.60 32.56
N ASP A 223 35.04 28.38 32.09
CA ASP A 223 36.47 28.08 32.17
C ASP A 223 36.91 28.06 33.64
N ALA A 224 37.63 27.03 34.06
CA ALA A 224 38.10 26.90 35.44
C ALA A 224 39.39 27.69 35.64
N ASP A 225 39.42 28.61 36.61
CA ASP A 225 40.63 29.39 36.87
C ASP A 225 41.68 28.54 37.60
N GLU A 226 42.73 28.09 36.89
CA GLU A 226 43.78 27.27 37.49
C GLU A 226 44.60 28.02 38.55
N CYS A 227 44.55 29.35 38.55
CA CYS A 227 45.23 30.18 39.54
C CYS A 227 44.55 30.15 40.91
N GLU A 228 43.26 29.81 40.96
CA GLU A 228 42.55 29.62 42.23
C GLU A 228 42.83 28.24 42.87
N LEU A 229 43.24 27.26 42.07
CA LEU A 229 43.50 25.88 42.53
C LEU A 229 44.86 25.73 43.26
N GLN A 230 45.65 26.81 43.40
CA GLN A 230 46.96 26.82 44.06
C GLN A 230 47.95 25.75 43.56
N LEU A 231 47.77 25.25 42.32
CA LEU A 231 48.62 24.20 41.73
C LEU A 231 50.06 24.69 41.47
N CYS A 232 50.27 26.01 41.36
CA CYS A 232 51.54 26.65 41.05
C CYS A 232 52.31 27.07 42.32
N VAL A 233 52.89 26.11 43.05
CA VAL A 233 53.69 26.40 44.26
C VAL A 233 55.05 27.00 43.88
N ASN A 234 55.34 28.22 44.37
CA ASN A 234 56.56 29.03 44.13
C ASN A 234 56.68 29.71 42.74
N ALA A 235 55.59 29.84 41.98
CA ALA A 235 55.59 30.61 40.74
C ALA A 235 55.55 32.14 40.99
N LEU A 236 56.26 32.92 40.16
CA LEU A 236 56.28 34.40 40.23
C LEU A 236 54.98 35.04 39.73
N ALA A 237 54.23 34.36 38.86
CA ALA A 237 52.94 34.77 38.34
C ALA A 237 52.16 33.53 37.86
N CYS A 238 50.84 33.55 38.01
CA CYS A 238 49.94 32.58 37.42
C CYS A 238 49.16 33.22 36.27
N ARG A 239 48.82 32.42 35.25
CA ARG A 239 47.99 32.84 34.13
C ARG A 239 46.91 31.80 33.91
N ASN A 240 45.65 32.21 34.00
CA ASN A 240 44.51 31.38 33.61
C ASN A 240 44.62 31.02 32.12
N LEU A 241 44.56 29.73 31.80
CA LEU A 241 44.57 29.24 30.43
C LEU A 241 43.12 28.96 30.02
N ILE A 242 42.77 29.31 28.77
CA ILE A 242 41.42 29.03 28.28
C ILE A 242 41.39 27.59 27.72
N GLY A 243 40.54 26.75 28.30
CA GLY A 243 40.30 25.36 27.88
C GLY A 243 41.40 24.35 28.24
#